data_AF-A0AAD8FI93-F1
#
_entry.id   AF-A0AAD8FI93-F1
#
_cell.length_a   1.000
_cell.length_b   1.000
_cell.length_c   1.000
_cell.angle_alpha   90.00
_cell.angle_beta   90.00
_cell.angle_gamma   90.00
#
_symmetry.space_group_name_H-M   'P 1'
#
loop_
_entity.id
_entity.type
_entity.pdbx_description
1 polymer ?
#
loop_
_entity_poly.entity_id
_entity_poly.type
_entity_poly.pdbx_seq_one_letter_code
_entity_poly.pdbx_strand_id
1 'polypeptide(L)'
;MLYSLFNSPTVQQPNSSTAQQLNSSTAQQFNSTTVQQHNSSIAQQFNSPTVQQPNSSTAQQFNSPTVQQPNSSTAQQFNSTTVQQPNSSTAQQFNSTTVQQPNSSIAQQCNSPTVQQLNSSTAKQHNSSTAQQFNSPTIQQSNSSTAQQFNSTTVQQHNRPTCNSPTVQQPNSSTAQQPNSSIAQQCNSPTVQQPNSSTAQQFNSPTVQQPNSSTAQQFNSPTVQQFNSTTVKQPNSSTG
;
A
#
# COMPACT_ATOMS: atom_id res chain seq x y z
N MET A 1 10.68 33.29 -17.21
CA MET A 1 11.55 34.01 -16.25
C MET A 1 12.08 33.00 -15.24
N LEU A 2 13.38 33.04 -14.95
CA LEU A 2 14.03 32.21 -13.93
C LEU A 2 14.11 33.02 -12.63
N TYR A 3 13.63 32.44 -11.52
CA TYR A 3 13.78 33.03 -10.19
C TYR A 3 14.70 32.15 -9.33
N SER A 4 15.74 32.76 -8.78
CA SER A 4 16.66 32.13 -7.84
C SER A 4 16.66 32.92 -6.53
N LEU A 5 16.25 32.28 -5.43
CA LEU A 5 16.25 32.87 -4.09
C LEU A 5 17.09 32.01 -3.14
N PHE A 6 17.92 32.68 -2.34
CA PHE A 6 18.82 32.06 -1.38
C PHE A 6 18.48 32.55 0.02
N ASN A 7 18.39 31.63 0.99
CA ASN A 7 18.26 31.93 2.42
C ASN A 7 17.07 32.86 2.75
N SER A 8 15.89 32.56 2.22
CA SER A 8 14.67 33.34 2.47
C SER A 8 13.72 32.58 3.40
N PRO A 9 13.23 33.18 4.50
CA PRO A 9 12.36 32.47 5.44
C PRO A 9 11.04 32.07 4.79
N THR A 10 10.45 32.94 3.95
CA THR A 10 9.21 32.67 3.23
C THR A 10 9.35 33.12 1.79
N VAL A 11 8.95 32.25 0.86
CA VAL A 11 8.90 32.55 -0.57
C VAL A 11 7.53 32.18 -1.13
N GLN A 12 6.91 33.11 -1.86
CA GLN A 12 5.70 32.86 -2.65
C GLN A 12 5.96 33.30 -4.09
N GLN A 13 5.71 32.42 -5.07
CA GLN A 13 5.77 32.79 -6.49
C GLN A 13 4.55 32.27 -7.25
N PRO A 14 3.76 33.15 -7.88
CA PRO A 14 2.50 32.77 -8.50
C PRO A 14 2.63 32.21 -9.93
N ASN A 15 3.71 32.52 -10.66
CA ASN A 15 4.00 31.97 -12.00
C ASN A 15 5.50 32.06 -12.31
N SER A 16 6.11 30.97 -12.79
CA SER A 16 7.50 31.00 -13.27
C SER A 16 7.76 29.94 -14.35
N SER A 17 8.77 30.14 -15.20
CA SER A 17 9.21 29.04 -16.07
C SER A 17 10.04 28.05 -15.25
N THR A 18 10.94 28.59 -14.42
CA THR A 18 11.78 27.82 -13.52
C THR A 18 11.92 28.58 -12.21
N ALA A 19 11.70 27.88 -11.10
CA ALA A 19 11.97 28.38 -9.76
C ALA A 19 13.03 27.52 -9.08
N GLN A 20 14.10 28.16 -8.63
CA GLN A 20 15.15 27.54 -7.83
C GLN A 20 15.24 28.21 -6.46
N GLN A 21 15.20 27.42 -5.40
CA GLN A 21 15.33 27.94 -4.04
C GLN A 21 16.28 27.07 -3.22
N LEU A 22 17.12 27.75 -2.45
CA LEU A 22 18.04 27.12 -1.51
C LEU A 22 17.79 27.65 -0.11
N ASN A 23 17.55 26.74 0.83
CA ASN A 23 17.35 26.99 2.26
C ASN A 23 16.20 27.98 2.53
N SER A 24 15.00 27.44 2.74
CA SER A 24 13.82 28.24 3.09
C SER A 24 12.97 27.57 4.15
N SER A 25 12.46 28.33 5.13
CA SER A 25 11.54 27.75 6.11
C SER A 25 10.22 27.37 5.45
N THR A 26 9.65 28.25 4.62
CA THR A 26 8.42 27.99 3.87
C THR A 26 8.56 28.44 2.42
N ALA A 27 8.18 27.57 1.49
CA ALA A 27 8.12 27.92 0.08
C ALA A 27 6.81 27.47 -0.56
N GLN A 28 6.12 28.40 -1.23
CA GLN A 28 4.91 28.13 -2.00
C GLN A 28 5.10 28.56 -3.45
N GLN A 29 4.84 27.68 -4.41
CA GLN A 29 4.80 28.09 -5.81
C GLN A 29 3.51 27.65 -6.48
N PHE A 30 3.08 28.46 -7.44
CA PHE A 30 1.96 28.19 -8.30
C PHE A 30 2.46 28.24 -9.75
N ASN A 31 1.92 27.36 -10.59
CA ASN A 31 2.07 27.37 -12.04
C ASN A 31 3.53 27.56 -12.49
N SER A 32 4.39 26.61 -12.12
CA SER A 32 5.79 26.62 -12.50
C SER A 32 6.16 25.41 -13.34
N THR A 33 6.82 25.58 -14.48
CA THR A 33 7.12 24.43 -15.36
C THR A 33 8.10 23.46 -14.68
N THR A 34 9.10 24.01 -13.97
CA THR A 34 10.06 23.23 -13.19
C THR A 34 10.35 23.91 -11.87
N VAL A 35 10.30 23.13 -10.79
CA VAL A 35 10.64 23.60 -9.44
C VAL A 35 11.75 22.74 -8.85
N GLN A 36 12.81 23.41 -8.41
CA GLN A 36 13.89 22.81 -7.62
C GLN A 36 14.00 23.53 -6.28
N GLN A 37 13.75 22.81 -5.18
CA GLN A 37 13.89 23.38 -3.83
C GLN A 37 14.77 22.48 -2.98
N HIS A 38 15.86 23.04 -2.48
CA HIS A 38 16.82 22.32 -1.67
C HIS A 38 16.73 22.81 -0.21
N ASN A 39 16.52 21.88 0.71
CA ASN A 39 16.35 22.12 2.16
C ASN A 39 15.20 23.09 2.46
N SER A 40 14.00 22.55 2.66
CA SER A 40 12.86 23.34 3.13
C SER A 40 12.14 22.69 4.32
N SER A 41 11.70 23.48 5.28
CA SER A 41 10.84 22.91 6.34
C SER A 41 9.45 22.60 5.80
N ILE A 42 8.87 23.52 5.03
CA ILE A 42 7.56 23.37 4.39
C ILE A 42 7.65 23.79 2.93
N ALA A 43 7.23 22.89 2.04
CA ALA A 43 7.15 23.17 0.61
C ALA A 43 5.76 22.82 0.06
N GLN A 44 5.10 23.78 -0.58
CA GLN A 44 3.81 23.59 -1.24
C GLN A 44 3.89 23.99 -2.71
N GLN A 45 3.39 23.14 -3.60
CA GLN A 45 3.42 23.43 -5.03
C GLN A 45 2.10 23.08 -5.68
N PHE A 46 1.69 23.94 -6.60
CA PHE A 46 0.46 23.79 -7.36
C PHE A 46 0.79 23.87 -8.84
N ASN A 47 0.36 22.86 -9.61
CA ASN A 47 0.48 22.79 -11.06
C ASN A 47 1.94 22.94 -11.52
N SER A 48 2.75 21.92 -11.29
CA SER A 48 4.14 21.87 -11.74
C SER A 48 4.44 20.56 -12.46
N PRO A 49 4.71 20.56 -13.78
CA PRO A 49 5.06 19.38 -14.56
C PRO A 49 6.15 18.51 -13.92
N THR A 50 7.17 19.17 -13.35
CA THR A 50 8.31 18.50 -12.72
C THR A 50 8.71 19.19 -11.43
N VAL A 51 8.77 18.41 -10.35
CA VAL A 51 9.21 18.88 -9.03
C VAL A 51 10.32 18.00 -8.48
N GLN A 52 11.43 18.64 -8.11
CA GLN A 52 12.53 18.00 -7.39
C GLN A 52 12.74 18.72 -6.06
N GLN A 53 12.62 17.99 -4.95
CA GLN A 53 12.86 18.53 -3.61
C GLN A 53 13.79 17.63 -2.80
N PRO A 54 15.10 17.87 -2.85
CA PRO A 54 16.04 17.26 -1.94
C PRO A 54 15.84 17.83 -0.54
N ASN A 55 15.47 16.96 0.40
CA ASN A 55 15.33 17.23 1.84
C ASN A 55 14.21 18.23 2.17
N SER A 56 13.05 17.71 2.56
CA SER A 56 11.96 18.53 3.10
C SER A 56 11.30 17.91 4.31
N SER A 57 11.07 18.68 5.39
CA SER A 57 10.31 18.14 6.53
C SER A 57 8.86 17.84 6.13
N THR A 58 8.20 18.78 5.44
CA THR A 58 6.84 18.60 4.92
C THR A 58 6.76 19.07 3.47
N ALA A 59 6.34 18.19 2.56
CA ALA A 59 6.11 18.54 1.17
C ALA A 59 4.69 18.18 0.72
N GLN A 60 3.98 19.15 0.15
CA GLN A 60 2.66 18.98 -0.44
C GLN A 60 2.69 19.39 -1.92
N GLN A 61 2.12 18.56 -2.78
CA GLN A 61 2.09 18.83 -4.22
C GLN A 61 0.72 18.50 -4.80
N PHE A 62 0.27 19.36 -5.70
CA PHE A 62 -0.99 19.22 -6.40
C PHE A 62 -0.74 19.30 -7.91
N ASN A 63 -1.23 18.31 -8.66
CA ASN A 63 -1.17 18.23 -10.11
C ASN A 63 0.28 18.30 -10.64
N SER A 64 1.06 17.27 -10.35
CA SER A 64 2.45 17.15 -10.79
C SER A 64 2.68 15.79 -11.45
N PRO A 65 2.77 15.71 -12.79
CA PRO A 65 3.05 14.48 -13.52
C PRO A 65 4.25 13.70 -12.97
N THR A 66 5.34 14.38 -12.60
CA THR A 66 6.56 13.75 -12.08
C THR A 66 7.06 14.44 -10.82
N VAL A 67 7.18 13.66 -9.74
CA VAL A 67 7.67 14.12 -8.44
C VAL A 67 8.82 13.24 -7.95
N GLN A 68 9.94 13.86 -7.61
CA GLN A 68 11.08 13.20 -6.97
C GLN A 68 11.41 13.88 -5.64
N GLN A 69 11.31 13.12 -4.55
CA GLN A 69 11.64 13.58 -3.20
C GLN A 69 12.51 12.54 -2.49
N PRO A 70 13.84 12.70 -2.55
CA PRO A 70 14.79 11.74 -1.97
C PRO A 70 14.59 11.51 -0.47
N ASN A 71 14.35 12.58 0.28
CA ASN A 71 14.22 12.55 1.74
C ASN A 71 13.11 13.49 2.19
N SER A 72 12.07 12.94 2.84
CA SER A 72 11.04 13.77 3.48
C SER A 72 10.43 13.14 4.73
N SER A 73 10.25 13.92 5.80
CA SER A 73 9.52 13.39 6.97
C SER A 73 8.05 13.12 6.63
N THR A 74 7.38 14.06 5.95
CA THR A 74 5.99 13.92 5.51
C THR A 74 5.83 14.40 4.07
N ALA A 75 5.35 13.52 3.19
CA ALA A 75 5.03 13.88 1.82
C ALA A 75 3.57 13.55 1.48
N GLN A 76 2.85 14.54 0.93
CA GLN A 76 1.49 14.40 0.43
C GLN A 76 1.42 14.80 -1.05
N GLN A 77 0.79 13.96 -1.87
CA GLN A 77 0.70 14.21 -3.30
C GLN A 77 -0.71 13.93 -3.81
N PHE A 78 -1.18 14.80 -4.68
CA PHE A 78 -2.49 14.71 -5.31
C PHE A 78 -2.33 14.80 -6.83
N ASN A 79 -2.89 13.82 -7.55
CA ASN A 79 -2.90 13.76 -9.01
C ASN A 79 -1.49 13.81 -9.61
N SER A 80 -0.79 12.69 -9.55
CA SER A 80 0.55 12.54 -10.12
C SER A 80 0.61 11.34 -11.05
N THR A 81 1.43 11.38 -12.10
CA THR A 81 1.60 10.17 -12.93
C THR A 81 2.64 9.26 -12.29
N THR A 82 3.77 9.82 -11.88
CA THR A 82 4.89 9.07 -11.32
C THR A 82 5.43 9.75 -10.07
N VAL A 83 5.51 8.98 -8.98
CA VAL A 83 6.05 9.43 -7.70
C VAL A 83 7.19 8.52 -7.26
N GLN A 84 8.34 9.13 -6.99
CA GLN A 84 9.55 8.46 -6.50
C GLN A 84 9.96 9.06 -5.16
N GLN A 85 9.85 8.27 -4.09
CA GLN A 85 10.24 8.68 -2.73
C GLN A 85 11.11 7.61 -2.06
N PRO A 86 12.44 7.67 -2.26
CA PRO A 86 13.41 6.76 -1.66
C PRO A 86 13.28 6.62 -0.15
N ASN A 87 13.18 7.74 0.57
CA ASN A 87 13.11 7.77 2.03
C ASN A 87 12.03 8.73 2.51
N SER A 88 11.00 8.20 3.19
CA SER A 88 10.05 9.03 3.91
C SER A 88 9.59 8.44 5.24
N SER A 89 9.31 9.25 6.26
CA SER A 89 8.66 8.71 7.46
C SER A 89 7.17 8.44 7.18
N THR A 90 6.48 9.38 6.52
CA THR A 90 5.07 9.25 6.15
C THR A 90 4.83 9.72 4.72
N ALA A 91 4.31 8.84 3.87
CA ALA A 91 3.93 9.18 2.50
C ALA A 91 2.45 8.90 2.24
N GLN A 92 1.72 9.92 1.78
CA GLN A 92 0.31 9.82 1.38
C GLN A 92 0.15 10.22 -0.08
N GLN A 93 -0.52 9.39 -0.87
CA GLN A 93 -0.70 9.64 -2.30
C GLN A 93 -2.14 9.38 -2.71
N PHE A 94 -2.68 10.30 -3.49
CA PHE A 94 -4.03 10.22 -4.02
C PHE A 94 -3.99 10.37 -5.54
N ASN A 95 -4.59 9.41 -6.25
CA ASN A 95 -4.66 9.37 -7.71
C ASN A 95 -3.27 9.43 -8.36
N SER A 96 -2.44 8.44 -8.04
CA SER A 96 -1.10 8.31 -8.62
C SER A 96 -1.01 7.09 -9.54
N THR A 97 -0.57 7.24 -10.79
CA THR A 97 -0.51 6.08 -11.71
C THR A 97 0.53 5.05 -11.26
N THR A 98 1.72 5.50 -10.89
CA THR A 98 2.84 4.67 -10.45
C THR A 98 3.52 5.26 -9.23
N VAL A 99 3.65 4.45 -8.18
CA VAL A 99 4.28 4.84 -6.92
C VAL A 99 5.39 3.86 -6.55
N GLN A 100 6.56 4.42 -6.25
CA GLN A 100 7.76 3.70 -5.87
C GLN A 100 8.30 4.27 -4.55
N GLN A 101 8.27 3.44 -3.50
CA GLN A 101 8.71 3.81 -2.15
C GLN A 101 9.61 2.73 -1.56
N PRO A 102 10.93 2.81 -1.79
CA PRO A 102 11.90 1.89 -1.24
C PRO A 102 11.86 1.82 0.30
N ASN A 103 11.88 2.97 0.98
CA ASN A 103 11.86 3.03 2.45
C ASN A 103 10.81 4.03 2.92
N SER A 104 9.78 3.52 3.60
CA SER A 104 8.80 4.38 4.26
C SER A 104 8.27 3.80 5.55
N SER A 105 8.27 4.51 6.68
CA SER A 105 7.67 3.95 7.90
C SER A 105 6.16 3.73 7.73
N ILE A 106 5.46 4.71 7.14
CA ILE A 106 4.02 4.65 6.87
C ILE A 106 3.76 5.05 5.41
N ALA A 107 3.10 4.17 4.65
CA ALA A 107 2.64 4.45 3.30
C ALA A 107 1.13 4.31 3.18
N GLN A 108 0.45 5.36 2.69
CA GLN A 108 -0.98 5.34 2.39
C GLN A 108 -1.23 5.72 0.93
N GLN A 109 -1.95 4.87 0.22
CA GLN A 109 -2.15 4.98 -1.22
C GLN A 109 -3.63 4.81 -1.57
N CYS A 110 -4.18 5.76 -2.32
CA CYS A 110 -5.55 5.73 -2.81
C CYS A 110 -5.57 5.91 -4.32
N ASN A 111 -6.18 4.95 -5.03
CA ASN A 111 -6.32 4.93 -6.49
C ASN A 111 -4.96 4.95 -7.20
N SER A 112 -4.21 3.86 -7.08
CA SER A 112 -2.93 3.68 -7.77
C SER A 112 -2.87 2.34 -8.48
N PRO A 113 -2.93 2.32 -9.83
CA PRO A 113 -2.84 1.09 -10.61
C PRO A 113 -1.60 0.27 -10.28
N THR A 114 -0.44 0.91 -10.08
CA THR A 114 0.81 0.21 -9.76
C THR A 114 1.50 0.81 -8.53
N VAL A 115 1.74 -0.03 -7.53
CA VAL A 115 2.47 0.34 -6.31
C VAL A 115 3.57 -0.67 -6.01
N GLN A 116 4.78 -0.19 -5.75
CA GLN A 116 5.89 -1.01 -5.28
C GLN A 116 6.52 -0.38 -4.03
N GLN A 117 6.63 -1.19 -2.97
CA GLN A 117 7.20 -0.80 -1.68
C GLN A 117 8.18 -1.88 -1.20
N LEU A 118 9.38 -1.50 -0.74
CA LEU A 118 10.42 -2.47 -0.35
C LEU A 118 10.57 -2.64 1.16
N ASN A 119 10.46 -1.56 1.93
CA ASN A 119 10.58 -1.59 3.38
C ASN A 119 9.57 -0.62 3.98
N SER A 120 8.55 -1.13 4.66
CA SER A 120 7.62 -0.27 5.38
C SER A 120 7.02 -0.87 6.63
N SER A 121 7.06 -0.17 7.76
CA SER A 121 6.43 -0.67 8.99
C SER A 121 4.92 -0.86 8.84
N THR A 122 4.25 0.03 8.10
CA THR A 122 2.82 -0.08 7.79
C THR A 122 2.54 0.40 6.38
N ALA A 123 1.75 -0.38 5.64
CA ALA A 123 1.24 0.07 4.35
C ALA A 123 -0.26 -0.18 4.19
N LYS A 124 -0.95 0.87 3.74
CA LYS A 124 -2.38 0.87 3.46
C LYS A 124 -2.61 1.21 2.00
N GLN A 125 -3.38 0.39 1.30
CA GLN A 125 -3.75 0.65 -0.09
C GLN A 125 -5.24 0.48 -0.32
N HIS A 126 -5.81 1.40 -1.09
CA HIS A 126 -7.19 1.36 -1.54
C HIS A 126 -7.22 1.52 -3.06
N ASN A 127 -7.83 0.56 -3.76
CA ASN A 127 -7.94 0.50 -5.22
C ASN A 127 -6.56 0.51 -5.93
N SER A 128 -6.00 -0.69 -6.13
CA SER A 128 -4.80 -0.89 -6.96
C SER A 128 -4.95 -2.04 -7.93
N SER A 129 -4.38 -1.96 -9.12
CA SER A 129 -4.39 -3.12 -10.03
C SER A 129 -3.27 -4.09 -9.67
N THR A 130 -2.09 -3.56 -9.35
CA THR A 130 -0.88 -4.30 -9.00
C THR A 130 -0.19 -3.67 -7.79
N ALA A 131 0.06 -4.48 -6.75
CA ALA A 131 0.78 -4.09 -5.55
C ALA A 131 1.92 -5.08 -5.26
N GLN A 132 3.15 -4.60 -5.13
CA GLN A 132 4.28 -5.41 -4.67
C GLN A 132 4.83 -4.83 -3.38
N GLN A 133 4.88 -5.65 -2.33
CA GLN A 133 5.36 -5.23 -1.01
C GLN A 133 6.34 -6.24 -0.44
N PHE A 134 7.46 -5.74 0.05
CA PHE A 134 8.49 -6.51 0.73
C PHE A 134 8.69 -5.95 2.14
N ASN A 135 9.04 -6.80 3.09
CA ASN A 135 9.46 -6.43 4.45
C ASN A 135 8.52 -5.44 5.15
N SER A 136 7.21 -5.71 5.07
CA SER A 136 6.21 -4.88 5.71
C SER A 136 5.42 -5.67 6.75
N PRO A 137 5.66 -5.48 8.06
CA PRO A 137 5.03 -6.32 9.08
C PRO A 137 3.51 -6.17 9.12
N THR A 138 2.97 -4.99 8.78
CA THR A 138 1.52 -4.74 8.73
C THR A 138 1.09 -4.21 7.37
N ILE A 139 0.20 -4.96 6.72
CA ILE A 139 -0.41 -4.58 5.43
C ILE A 139 -1.94 -4.57 5.53
N GLN A 140 -2.54 -3.49 5.02
CA GLN A 140 -3.98 -3.38 4.81
C GLN A 140 -4.26 -3.04 3.35
N GLN A 141 -5.03 -3.87 2.65
CA GLN A 141 -5.40 -3.63 1.25
C GLN A 141 -6.90 -3.81 1.01
N SER A 142 -7.47 -2.93 0.20
CA SER A 142 -8.86 -3.02 -0.26
C SER A 142 -8.91 -2.87 -1.78
N ASN A 143 -9.61 -3.79 -2.45
CA ASN A 143 -9.82 -3.78 -3.90
C ASN A 143 -8.50 -3.78 -4.70
N SER A 144 -7.74 -4.88 -4.60
CA SER A 144 -6.56 -5.09 -5.44
C SER A 144 -6.72 -6.29 -6.37
N SER A 145 -6.39 -6.15 -7.66
CA SER A 145 -6.45 -7.28 -8.59
C SER A 145 -5.26 -8.24 -8.35
N THR A 146 -4.05 -7.70 -8.29
CA THR A 146 -2.81 -8.45 -8.10
C THR A 146 -2.01 -7.86 -6.94
N ALA A 147 -1.64 -8.66 -5.95
CA ALA A 147 -0.73 -8.29 -4.89
C ALA A 147 0.26 -9.42 -4.57
N GLN A 148 1.54 -9.07 -4.51
CA GLN A 148 2.63 -9.93 -4.06
C GLN A 148 3.21 -9.36 -2.78
N GLN A 149 3.33 -10.20 -1.76
CA GLN A 149 3.78 -9.81 -0.43
C GLN A 149 4.83 -10.79 0.07
N PHE A 150 5.92 -10.25 0.61
CA PHE A 150 7.04 -11.03 1.14
C PHE A 150 7.44 -10.49 2.51
N ASN A 151 7.68 -11.39 3.47
CA ASN A 151 8.10 -11.04 4.83
C ASN A 151 7.13 -10.10 5.57
N SER A 152 5.82 -10.31 5.39
CA SER A 152 4.77 -9.64 6.15
C SER A 152 4.29 -10.51 7.30
N THR A 153 4.03 -9.93 8.46
CA THR A 153 3.54 -10.69 9.63
C THR A 153 2.02 -10.72 9.65
N THR A 154 1.37 -9.59 9.36
CA THR A 154 -0.07 -9.39 9.42
C THR A 154 -0.57 -8.77 8.12
N VAL A 155 -1.49 -9.46 7.45
CA VAL A 155 -2.13 -8.99 6.22
C VAL A 155 -3.65 -9.00 6.40
N GLN A 156 -4.27 -7.83 6.23
CA GLN A 156 -5.73 -7.69 6.10
C GLN A 156 -6.09 -7.31 4.67
N GLN A 157 -6.89 -8.13 3.98
CA GLN A 157 -7.35 -7.84 2.62
C GLN A 157 -8.86 -7.98 2.46
N HIS A 158 -9.48 -7.04 1.73
CA HIS A 158 -10.90 -7.09 1.35
C HIS A 158 -11.04 -7.29 -0.17
N ASN A 159 -11.88 -8.25 -0.59
CA ASN A 159 -12.29 -8.54 -1.98
C ASN A 159 -11.17 -9.07 -2.90
N ARG A 160 -10.49 -10.20 -2.59
CA ARG A 160 -9.40 -10.73 -3.46
C ARG A 160 -9.16 -12.25 -3.45
N PRO A 161 -8.72 -12.86 -4.58
CA PRO A 161 -8.49 -14.30 -4.67
C PRO A 161 -7.16 -14.93 -4.18
N THR A 162 -5.99 -14.27 -4.15
CA THR A 162 -4.71 -14.97 -3.82
C THR A 162 -3.83 -14.16 -2.84
N CYS A 163 -3.19 -14.80 -1.85
CA CYS A 163 -2.23 -14.14 -0.94
C CYS A 163 -1.23 -15.14 -0.33
N ASN A 164 0.02 -14.74 -0.16
CA ASN A 164 1.06 -15.51 0.53
C ASN A 164 1.52 -14.73 1.78
N SER A 165 1.13 -15.15 2.99
CA SER A 165 1.58 -14.55 4.26
C SER A 165 1.35 -15.50 5.45
N PRO A 166 2.20 -15.45 6.50
CA PRO A 166 2.07 -16.26 7.71
C PRO A 166 0.78 -16.00 8.51
N THR A 167 0.24 -14.78 8.51
CA THR A 167 -1.09 -14.49 9.07
C THR A 167 -1.93 -13.69 8.09
N VAL A 168 -3.11 -14.21 7.74
CA VAL A 168 -4.03 -13.57 6.79
C VAL A 168 -5.46 -13.52 7.33
N GLN A 169 -6.07 -12.34 7.26
CA GLN A 169 -7.51 -12.15 7.47
C GLN A 169 -8.19 -11.66 6.18
N GLN A 170 -9.20 -12.41 5.71
CA GLN A 170 -9.99 -12.06 4.53
C GLN A 170 -11.50 -12.21 4.78
N PRO A 171 -12.26 -11.12 4.90
CA PRO A 171 -13.69 -11.19 5.22
C PRO A 171 -14.63 -11.42 4.01
N ASN A 172 -14.17 -11.26 2.76
CA ASN A 172 -14.93 -11.56 1.53
C ASN A 172 -13.98 -11.86 0.35
N SER A 173 -14.18 -12.96 -0.40
CA SER A 173 -13.39 -13.32 -1.60
C SER A 173 -14.15 -14.25 -2.56
N SER A 174 -13.98 -14.12 -3.88
CA SER A 174 -14.58 -15.03 -4.88
C SER A 174 -13.86 -16.38 -5.03
N THR A 175 -12.57 -16.48 -4.69
CA THR A 175 -11.79 -17.75 -4.73
C THR A 175 -10.53 -17.55 -3.90
N ALA A 176 -10.35 -18.14 -2.73
CA ALA A 176 -9.14 -17.90 -1.93
C ALA A 176 -8.05 -18.98 -2.11
N GLN A 177 -6.84 -18.56 -2.44
CA GLN A 177 -5.63 -19.41 -2.54
C GLN A 177 -4.55 -18.88 -1.58
N GLN A 178 -4.11 -19.72 -0.63
CA GLN A 178 -3.04 -19.40 0.32
C GLN A 178 -2.03 -20.53 0.48
N PRO A 179 -0.89 -20.50 -0.23
CA PRO A 179 0.22 -21.40 0.03
C PRO A 179 1.02 -20.93 1.26
N ASN A 180 1.00 -21.74 2.33
CA ASN A 180 1.82 -21.62 3.54
C ASN A 180 1.48 -20.44 4.48
N SER A 181 0.60 -20.65 5.46
CA SER A 181 0.27 -19.68 6.53
C SER A 181 0.25 -20.33 7.92
N SER A 182 0.78 -19.68 8.96
CA SER A 182 0.63 -20.16 10.35
C SER A 182 -0.82 -20.04 10.85
N ILE A 183 -1.49 -18.92 10.56
CA ILE A 183 -2.88 -18.66 10.95
C ILE A 183 -3.64 -18.01 9.78
N ALA A 184 -4.69 -18.67 9.30
CA ALA A 184 -5.59 -18.12 8.29
C ALA A 184 -7.02 -18.00 8.83
N GLN A 185 -7.60 -16.80 8.73
CA GLN A 185 -9.02 -16.55 9.05
C GLN A 185 -9.76 -16.01 7.83
N GLN A 186 -10.85 -16.68 7.43
CA GLN A 186 -11.64 -16.27 6.27
C GLN A 186 -13.15 -16.30 6.53
N CYS A 187 -13.85 -15.29 6.00
CA CYS A 187 -15.31 -15.23 5.98
C CYS A 187 -15.79 -15.13 4.52
N ASN A 188 -16.87 -15.83 4.18
CA ASN A 188 -17.63 -15.71 2.93
C ASN A 188 -16.80 -15.86 1.63
N SER A 189 -16.53 -17.10 1.20
CA SER A 189 -15.91 -17.40 -0.10
C SER A 189 -16.50 -18.66 -0.78
N PRO A 190 -16.77 -18.65 -2.10
CA PRO A 190 -17.28 -19.83 -2.82
C PRO A 190 -16.33 -21.04 -2.81
N THR A 191 -15.03 -20.79 -2.88
CA THR A 191 -14.01 -21.85 -3.01
C THR A 191 -12.74 -21.44 -2.29
N VAL A 192 -12.21 -22.33 -1.45
CA VAL A 192 -10.97 -22.10 -0.71
C VAL A 192 -9.96 -23.23 -0.93
N GLN A 193 -8.72 -22.88 -1.28
CA GLN A 193 -7.57 -23.79 -1.33
C GLN A 193 -6.45 -23.30 -0.38
N GLN A 194 -6.09 -24.14 0.59
CA GLN A 194 -4.97 -23.88 1.50
C GLN A 194 -4.07 -25.12 1.62
N PRO A 195 -2.96 -25.18 0.87
CA PRO A 195 -2.09 -26.36 0.84
C PRO A 195 -1.42 -26.70 2.18
N ASN A 196 -1.01 -25.71 2.97
CA ASN A 196 -0.28 -25.90 4.23
C ASN A 196 -0.62 -24.80 5.26
N SER A 197 -1.22 -25.17 6.40
CA SER A 197 -1.50 -24.23 7.52
C SER A 197 -1.39 -24.84 8.91
N SER A 198 -0.95 -24.09 9.93
CA SER A 198 -0.98 -24.58 11.32
C SER A 198 -2.37 -24.42 11.96
N THR A 199 -3.05 -23.31 11.68
CA THR A 199 -4.42 -23.04 12.16
C THR A 199 -5.25 -22.35 11.08
N ALA A 200 -6.37 -22.97 10.70
CA ALA A 200 -7.33 -22.40 9.76
C ALA A 200 -8.70 -22.22 10.44
N GLN A 201 -9.28 -21.02 10.36
CA GLN A 201 -10.66 -20.73 10.77
C GLN A 201 -11.46 -20.21 9.58
N GLN A 202 -12.60 -20.83 9.27
CA GLN A 202 -13.43 -20.47 8.13
C GLN A 202 -14.92 -20.39 8.45
N PHE A 203 -15.58 -19.39 7.88
CA PHE A 203 -17.01 -19.14 8.04
C PHE A 203 -17.67 -18.99 6.65
N ASN A 204 -18.73 -19.76 6.38
CA ASN A 204 -19.58 -19.70 5.18
C ASN A 204 -18.81 -19.91 3.85
N SER A 205 -18.49 -21.16 3.49
CA SER A 205 -17.87 -21.50 2.19
C SER A 205 -18.41 -22.81 1.61
N PRO A 206 -18.96 -22.86 0.37
CA PRO A 206 -19.51 -24.08 -0.21
C PRO A 206 -18.49 -25.20 -0.42
N THR A 207 -17.25 -24.86 -0.83
CA THR A 207 -16.20 -25.84 -1.13
C THR A 207 -14.86 -25.47 -0.50
N VAL A 208 -14.29 -26.41 0.26
CA VAL A 208 -12.99 -26.24 0.95
C VAL A 208 -12.03 -27.38 0.61
N GLN A 209 -10.81 -27.05 0.17
CA GLN A 209 -9.70 -27.99 -0.03
C GLN A 209 -8.49 -27.64 0.86
N GLN A 210 -8.10 -28.56 1.76
CA GLN A 210 -6.92 -28.38 2.62
C GLN A 210 -6.10 -29.68 2.73
N PRO A 211 -5.01 -29.84 1.96
CA PRO A 211 -4.22 -31.07 1.97
C PRO A 211 -3.19 -31.22 3.10
N ASN A 212 -2.89 -30.19 3.91
CA ASN A 212 -2.08 -30.32 5.14
C ASN A 212 -2.44 -29.21 6.18
N SER A 213 -3.11 -29.55 7.29
CA SER A 213 -3.44 -28.58 8.36
C SER A 213 -3.34 -29.14 9.78
N SER A 214 -2.72 -28.43 10.73
CA SER A 214 -2.65 -28.95 12.11
C SER A 214 -3.99 -28.81 12.87
N THR A 215 -4.66 -27.66 12.75
CA THR A 215 -5.96 -27.37 13.39
C THR A 215 -6.89 -26.67 12.40
N ALA A 216 -8.08 -27.23 12.17
CA ALA A 216 -9.12 -26.63 11.32
C ALA A 216 -10.43 -26.42 12.10
N GLN A 217 -10.98 -25.19 12.07
CA GLN A 217 -12.31 -24.85 12.57
C GLN A 217 -13.18 -24.32 11.44
N GLN A 218 -14.38 -24.90 11.26
CA GLN A 218 -15.25 -24.59 10.13
C GLN A 218 -16.71 -24.39 10.56
N PHE A 219 -17.38 -23.43 9.94
CA PHE A 219 -18.79 -23.13 10.14
C PHE A 219 -19.49 -22.98 8.79
N ASN A 220 -20.58 -23.74 8.56
CA ASN A 220 -21.45 -23.68 7.38
C ASN A 220 -20.74 -23.97 6.03
N SER A 221 -20.25 -25.20 5.85
CA SER A 221 -19.62 -25.70 4.60
C SER A 221 -20.16 -27.09 4.20
N PRO A 222 -20.85 -27.23 3.05
CA PRO A 222 -21.41 -28.50 2.58
C PRO A 222 -20.40 -29.47 1.93
N THR A 223 -19.27 -29.01 1.37
CA THR A 223 -18.27 -29.89 0.74
C THR A 223 -16.86 -29.58 1.23
N VAL A 224 -16.19 -30.59 1.80
CA VAL A 224 -14.85 -30.48 2.37
C VAL A 224 -13.98 -31.64 1.87
N GLN A 225 -12.83 -31.34 1.26
CA GLN A 225 -11.80 -32.31 0.90
C GLN A 225 -10.52 -32.00 1.68
N GLN A 226 -10.04 -32.95 2.48
CA GLN A 226 -8.84 -32.79 3.30
C GLN A 226 -7.90 -33.98 3.17
N PHE A 227 -6.62 -33.70 3.28
CA PHE A 227 -5.56 -34.69 3.43
C PHE A 227 -4.73 -34.25 4.66
N ASN A 228 -4.27 -35.18 5.51
CA ASN A 228 -3.34 -34.93 6.62
C ASN A 228 -3.72 -33.82 7.66
N SER A 229 -4.92 -33.88 8.26
CA SER A 229 -5.31 -32.99 9.37
C SER A 229 -5.21 -33.68 10.75
N THR A 230 -4.62 -33.02 11.76
CA THR A 230 -4.54 -33.55 13.14
C THR A 230 -5.74 -33.24 14.03
N THR A 231 -6.45 -32.14 13.81
CA THR A 231 -7.63 -31.77 14.64
C THR A 231 -8.64 -30.97 13.83
N VAL A 232 -9.91 -31.42 13.85
CA VAL A 232 -11.02 -30.79 13.12
C VAL A 232 -12.17 -30.50 14.10
N LYS A 233 -12.71 -29.28 14.08
CA LYS A 233 -13.95 -28.91 14.80
C LYS A 233 -14.99 -28.35 13.82
N GLN A 234 -16.17 -28.98 13.77
CA GLN A 234 -17.32 -28.57 12.97
C GLN A 234 -18.55 -28.36 13.87
N PRO A 235 -18.93 -27.10 14.19
CA PRO A 235 -20.01 -26.88 15.15
C PRO A 235 -21.43 -26.90 14.57
N ASN A 236 -21.64 -26.86 13.25
CA ASN A 236 -23.00 -26.82 12.67
C ASN A 236 -23.07 -27.61 11.34
N SER A 237 -23.58 -28.84 11.40
CA SER A 237 -24.29 -29.44 10.27
C SER A 237 -25.77 -29.08 10.45
N SER A 238 -26.28 -28.11 9.71
CA SER A 238 -27.73 -27.99 9.54
C SER A 238 -28.20 -29.21 8.76
N THR A 239 -28.67 -30.23 9.47
CA THR A 239 -29.51 -31.28 8.93
C THR A 239 -30.74 -30.64 8.30
N GLY A 240 -30.79 -30.66 6.98
CA GLY A 240 -31.98 -30.49 6.15
C GLY A 240 -31.99 -31.61 5.14
#